data_AF-A0A1R3USF9-F1
#
_entry.id   AF-A0A1R3USF9-F1
#
_cell.length_a   1.000
_cell.length_b   1.000
_cell.length_c   1.000
_cell.angle_alpha   90.00
_cell.angle_beta   90.00
_cell.angle_gamma   90.00
#
_symmetry.space_group_name_H-M   'P 1'
#
loop_
_entity.id
_entity.type
_entity.pdbx_description
1 polymer ?
#
loop_
_entity_poly.entity_id
_entity_poly.type
_entity_poly.pdbx_seq_one_letter_code
_entity_poly.pdbx_strand_id
1 'polypeptide(L)'
;MGTERNDFTVSGDVCSPLWAGRALDGLLSGVTRSHAGLDGRFPLYRTVGQDWVSSRRGSWTGGMWTGLLWIRALRSGDPLHVSQARQVHEALEVWSCANTATRGLIFWYPLALSRLLPLQDRAHLENGAGLAARSLLGHFSPAHGVVPWGDAFGGPGNRVRVDGAPGVAPLMSHAPGSTPESARRGVEHLRGHLRRCWDGRTLVPDHGLDDSAPVSEAAPYWSRGRAWLVTAFADAVGLGVISPQDPFLTGLLSTRAPLVPCAEEAGGLAGDTGAAAIEAAALLRLADHLRTPGYAQDARERAYRIIRTLVEWCMAPDGGGLTGGSYDTRQGLVTGVESVWGDFFLALALAVIEGSVPADQC
;
A
#
# COMPACT_ATOMS: atom_id res chain seq x y z
N MET A 1 -9.40 13.87 -46.93
CA MET A 1 -8.99 12.81 -45.97
C MET A 1 -8.81 13.48 -44.61
N GLY A 2 -9.90 13.61 -43.86
CA GLY A 2 -9.89 14.12 -42.50
C GLY A 2 -9.71 12.96 -41.55
N THR A 3 -8.70 13.02 -40.68
CA THR A 3 -8.50 12.09 -39.58
C THR A 3 -9.21 12.66 -38.35
N GLU A 4 -10.30 12.01 -37.96
CA GLU A 4 -11.03 12.30 -36.72
C GLU A 4 -10.12 12.09 -35.51
N ARG A 5 -9.98 13.13 -34.69
CA ARG A 5 -9.51 13.01 -33.31
C ARG A 5 -10.70 12.56 -32.48
N ASN A 6 -10.61 11.38 -31.87
CA ASN A 6 -11.52 10.99 -30.80
C ASN A 6 -11.17 11.83 -29.55
N ASP A 7 -11.84 12.96 -29.42
CA ASP A 7 -11.92 13.70 -28.16
C ASP A 7 -12.80 12.90 -27.18
N PHE A 8 -12.16 12.19 -26.25
CA PHE A 8 -12.83 11.69 -25.05
C PHE A 8 -13.12 12.87 -24.12
N THR A 9 -14.27 13.51 -24.34
CA THR A 9 -14.87 14.43 -23.38
C THR A 9 -15.52 13.61 -22.28
N VAL A 10 -14.92 13.61 -21.09
CA VAL A 10 -15.55 13.10 -19.86
C VAL A 10 -16.56 14.15 -19.41
N SER A 11 -17.80 14.04 -19.89
CA SER A 11 -18.95 14.72 -19.31
C SER A 11 -19.64 13.81 -18.30
N GLY A 12 -20.13 14.41 -17.22
CA GLY A 12 -20.62 13.75 -16.02
C GLY A 12 -21.85 12.87 -16.26
N ASP A 13 -21.63 11.58 -16.06
CA ASP A 13 -22.50 10.60 -15.41
C ASP A 13 -21.59 9.38 -15.20
N VAL A 14 -20.96 9.27 -14.03
CA VAL A 14 -19.92 8.26 -13.77
C VAL A 14 -20.59 6.90 -13.58
N CYS A 15 -20.95 6.26 -14.68
CA CYS A 15 -21.13 4.82 -14.68
C CYS A 15 -19.74 4.22 -14.46
N SER A 16 -19.47 3.81 -13.22
CA SER A 16 -18.24 3.10 -12.84
C SER A 16 -17.95 2.01 -13.87
N PRO A 17 -16.71 1.91 -14.38
CA PRO A 17 -16.47 1.06 -15.53
C PRO A 17 -16.72 -0.40 -15.17
N LEU A 18 -17.69 -1.04 -15.84
CA LEU A 18 -18.15 -2.42 -15.56
C LEU A 18 -17.02 -3.46 -15.47
N TRP A 19 -15.89 -3.21 -16.14
CA TRP A 19 -14.72 -4.09 -16.07
C TRP A 19 -14.07 -4.08 -14.67
N ALA A 20 -14.05 -2.94 -13.99
CA ALA A 20 -13.38 -2.77 -12.70
C ALA A 20 -14.16 -3.50 -11.61
N GLY A 21 -15.49 -3.35 -11.63
CA GLY A 21 -16.39 -4.12 -10.78
C GLY A 21 -16.21 -5.63 -10.96
N ARG A 22 -16.19 -6.13 -12.21
CA ARG A 22 -15.98 -7.57 -12.47
C ARG A 22 -14.62 -8.07 -11.98
N ALA A 23 -13.55 -7.31 -12.20
CA ALA A 23 -12.22 -7.68 -11.71
C ALA A 23 -12.16 -7.72 -10.18
N LEU A 24 -12.77 -6.71 -9.53
CA LEU A 24 -12.88 -6.65 -8.07
C LEU A 24 -13.67 -7.85 -7.53
N ASP A 25 -14.84 -8.15 -8.11
CA ASP A 25 -15.69 -9.26 -7.68
C ASP A 25 -14.97 -10.62 -7.83
N GLY A 26 -14.18 -10.80 -8.89
CA GLY A 26 -13.32 -11.98 -9.07
C GLY A 26 -12.29 -12.11 -7.95
N LEU A 27 -11.54 -11.03 -7.68
CA LEU A 27 -10.51 -10.99 -6.65
C LEU A 27 -11.08 -11.26 -5.25
N LEU A 28 -12.22 -10.65 -4.92
CA LEU A 28 -12.90 -10.84 -3.63
C LEU A 28 -13.54 -12.23 -3.49
N SER A 29 -13.90 -12.86 -4.60
CA SER A 29 -14.30 -14.27 -4.60
C SER A 29 -13.10 -15.17 -4.26
N GLY A 30 -11.90 -14.85 -4.76
CA GLY A 30 -10.63 -15.47 -4.35
C GLY A 30 -10.34 -15.31 -2.86
N VAL A 31 -10.50 -14.08 -2.34
CA VAL A 31 -10.39 -13.79 -0.90
C VAL A 31 -11.33 -14.66 -0.07
N THR A 32 -12.57 -14.86 -0.53
CA THR A 32 -13.55 -15.71 0.16
C THR A 32 -13.11 -17.17 0.22
N ARG A 33 -12.61 -17.72 -0.89
CA ARG A 33 -12.05 -19.08 -0.93
C ARG A 33 -10.84 -19.22 0.00
N SER A 34 -9.90 -18.27 -0.07
CA SER A 34 -8.69 -18.29 0.77
C SER A 34 -9.04 -18.17 2.26
N HIS A 35 -9.97 -17.29 2.64
CA HIS A 35 -10.34 -17.07 4.04
C HIS A 35 -10.86 -18.35 4.71
N ALA A 36 -11.65 -19.15 3.99
CA ALA A 36 -12.20 -20.41 4.52
C ALA A 36 -11.12 -21.47 4.84
N GLY A 37 -9.97 -21.45 4.14
CA GLY A 37 -8.90 -22.43 4.29
C GLY A 37 -7.71 -21.97 5.14
N LEU A 38 -7.75 -20.77 5.74
CA LEU A 38 -6.62 -20.21 6.47
C LEU A 38 -6.63 -20.52 7.97
N ASP A 39 -7.71 -21.11 8.51
CA ASP A 39 -7.84 -21.49 9.93
C ASP A 39 -7.42 -20.38 10.91
N GLY A 40 -7.88 -19.15 10.64
CA GLY A 40 -7.58 -17.97 11.46
C GLY A 40 -6.14 -17.43 11.32
N ARG A 41 -5.35 -17.97 10.40
CA ARG A 41 -4.02 -17.46 10.04
C ARG A 41 -4.13 -16.36 9.00
N PHE A 42 -3.06 -15.59 8.86
CA PHE A 42 -2.93 -14.52 7.89
C PHE A 42 -2.05 -14.97 6.73
N PRO A 43 -2.48 -14.79 5.47
CA PRO A 43 -1.66 -15.13 4.30
C PRO A 43 -0.51 -14.13 4.13
N LEU A 44 0.60 -14.59 3.56
CA LEU A 44 1.71 -13.73 3.10
C LEU A 44 1.84 -13.83 1.58
N TYR A 45 2.21 -15.01 1.09
CA TYR A 45 2.36 -15.29 -0.33
C TYR A 45 2.13 -16.79 -0.60
N ARG A 46 1.93 -17.14 -1.87
CA ARG A 46 1.93 -18.53 -2.34
C ARG A 46 2.49 -18.62 -3.75
N THR A 47 3.08 -19.76 -4.09
CA THR A 47 3.30 -20.13 -5.48
C THR A 47 1.98 -20.68 -6.05
N VAL A 48 1.69 -20.40 -7.32
CA VAL A 48 0.47 -20.92 -7.97
C VAL A 48 0.42 -22.45 -7.83
N GLY A 49 -0.70 -22.97 -7.35
CA GLY A 49 -0.90 -24.40 -7.10
C GLY A 49 -0.39 -24.91 -5.75
N GLN A 50 0.15 -24.04 -4.89
CA GLN A 50 0.58 -24.37 -3.53
C GLN A 50 -0.28 -23.65 -2.47
N ASP A 51 -0.22 -24.16 -1.23
CA ASP A 51 -0.86 -23.53 -0.08
C ASP A 51 -0.21 -22.18 0.27
N TRP A 52 -0.98 -21.34 0.96
CA TRP A 52 -0.49 -20.08 1.49
C TRP A 52 0.61 -20.28 2.53
N VAL A 53 1.76 -19.66 2.30
CA VAL A 53 2.68 -19.33 3.38
C VAL A 53 1.97 -18.31 4.27
N SER A 54 1.73 -18.68 5.53
CA SER A 54 0.87 -17.93 6.44
C SER A 54 1.49 -17.74 7.82
N SER A 55 1.09 -16.67 8.49
CA SER A 55 1.51 -16.30 9.85
C SER A 55 0.34 -16.35 10.82
N ARG A 56 0.59 -16.82 12.05
CA ARG A 56 -0.40 -16.74 13.13
C ARG A 56 -0.72 -15.31 13.56
N ARG A 57 0.24 -14.40 13.40
CA ARG A 57 0.11 -13.01 13.86
C ARG A 57 -0.06 -12.02 12.71
N GLY A 58 -0.06 -12.40 11.44
CA GLY A 58 -0.13 -11.42 10.35
C GLY A 58 1.20 -10.97 9.77
N SER A 59 2.25 -10.84 10.58
CA SER A 59 3.48 -10.14 10.15
C SER A 59 3.16 -8.69 9.74
N TRP A 60 4.05 -8.04 9.00
CA TRP A 60 3.84 -6.68 8.45
C TRP A 60 2.67 -6.61 7.45
N THR A 61 2.24 -7.75 6.89
CA THR A 61 1.18 -7.84 5.88
C THR A 61 -0.23 -8.02 6.47
N GLY A 62 -0.36 -8.16 7.79
CA GLY A 62 -1.65 -8.41 8.44
C GLY A 62 -2.70 -7.33 8.17
N GLY A 63 -2.25 -6.07 8.04
CA GLY A 63 -3.11 -4.94 7.68
C GLY A 63 -3.71 -5.07 6.27
N MET A 64 -2.95 -5.58 5.30
CA MET A 64 -3.40 -5.78 3.92
C MET A 64 -4.46 -6.87 3.81
N TRP A 65 -4.26 -8.00 4.50
CA TRP A 65 -5.28 -9.04 4.57
C TRP A 65 -6.58 -8.51 5.20
N THR A 66 -6.44 -7.80 6.32
CA THR A 66 -7.58 -7.17 7.00
C THR A 66 -8.29 -6.15 6.09
N GLY A 67 -7.52 -5.36 5.36
CA GLY A 67 -8.03 -4.40 4.37
C GLY A 67 -8.82 -5.08 3.24
N LEU A 68 -8.34 -6.22 2.71
CA LEU A 68 -9.09 -7.02 1.73
C LEU A 68 -10.45 -7.47 2.27
N LEU A 69 -10.49 -7.92 3.53
CA LEU A 69 -11.76 -8.32 4.16
C LEU A 69 -12.70 -7.12 4.35
N TRP A 70 -12.19 -5.93 4.65
CA TRP A 70 -13.00 -4.71 4.70
C TRP A 70 -13.53 -4.29 3.33
N ILE A 71 -12.70 -4.35 2.27
CA ILE A 71 -13.16 -4.09 0.89
C ILE A 71 -14.26 -5.08 0.50
N ARG A 72 -14.11 -6.37 0.87
CA ARG A 72 -15.17 -7.37 0.67
C ARG A 72 -16.46 -7.04 1.42
N ALA A 73 -16.34 -6.60 2.67
CA ALA A 73 -17.49 -6.21 3.49
C ALA A 73 -18.21 -4.99 2.89
N LEU A 74 -17.45 -3.98 2.45
CA LEU A 74 -17.97 -2.81 1.74
C LEU A 74 -18.70 -3.20 0.45
N ARG A 75 -18.09 -4.08 -0.35
CA ARG A 75 -18.65 -4.49 -1.64
C ARG A 75 -19.93 -5.32 -1.52
N SER A 76 -19.99 -6.22 -0.54
CA SER A 76 -21.10 -7.16 -0.39
C SER A 76 -22.24 -6.67 0.50
N GLY A 77 -21.96 -5.81 1.47
CA GLY A 77 -22.91 -5.43 2.52
C GLY A 77 -23.30 -6.59 3.46
N ASP A 78 -22.65 -7.75 3.35
CA ASP A 78 -23.01 -8.95 4.11
C ASP A 78 -22.53 -8.82 5.58
N PRO A 79 -23.42 -8.94 6.58
CA PRO A 79 -23.05 -8.94 8.00
C PRO A 79 -21.99 -9.98 8.37
N LEU A 80 -21.94 -11.14 7.70
CA LEU A 80 -20.91 -12.15 7.91
C LEU A 80 -19.53 -11.64 7.49
N HIS A 81 -19.43 -10.98 6.34
CA HIS A 81 -18.17 -10.39 5.88
C HIS A 81 -17.69 -9.27 6.81
N VAL A 82 -18.62 -8.46 7.33
CA VAL A 82 -18.32 -7.47 8.37
C VAL A 82 -17.76 -8.15 9.62
N SER A 83 -18.42 -9.20 10.11
CA SER A 83 -17.97 -9.95 11.29
C SER A 83 -16.57 -10.56 11.11
N GLN A 84 -16.29 -11.13 9.94
CA GLN A 84 -14.98 -11.69 9.60
C GLN A 84 -13.89 -10.62 9.54
N ALA A 85 -14.17 -9.47 8.90
CA ALA A 85 -13.23 -8.36 8.83
C ALA A 85 -12.92 -7.80 10.22
N ARG A 86 -13.92 -7.68 11.10
CA ARG A 86 -13.75 -7.28 12.50
C ARG A 86 -12.85 -8.23 13.28
N GLN A 87 -13.14 -9.52 13.25
CA GLN A 87 -12.38 -10.53 13.99
C GLN A 87 -10.88 -10.49 13.62
N VAL A 88 -10.58 -10.39 12.33
CA VAL A 88 -9.20 -10.33 11.84
C VAL A 88 -8.53 -8.99 12.17
N HIS A 89 -9.28 -7.88 12.13
CA HIS A 89 -8.79 -6.56 12.54
C HIS A 89 -8.44 -6.53 14.03
N GLU A 90 -9.29 -7.07 14.90
CA GLU A 90 -9.04 -7.15 16.35
C GLU A 90 -7.76 -7.95 16.64
N ALA A 91 -7.49 -9.02 15.90
CA ALA A 91 -6.26 -9.81 16.04
C ALA A 91 -4.97 -9.03 15.71
N LEU A 92 -5.04 -7.88 15.03
CA LEU A 92 -3.89 -7.01 14.78
C LEU A 92 -3.39 -6.29 16.04
N GLU A 93 -4.18 -6.22 17.12
CA GLU A 93 -3.82 -5.55 18.38
C GLU A 93 -2.44 -6.00 18.91
N VAL A 94 -2.06 -7.24 18.62
CA VAL A 94 -0.75 -7.82 18.96
C VAL A 94 0.46 -7.07 18.36
N TRP A 95 0.24 -6.15 17.41
CA TRP A 95 1.27 -5.28 16.80
C TRP A 95 1.25 -3.84 17.29
N SER A 96 0.29 -3.45 18.12
CA SER A 96 0.11 -2.06 18.56
C SER A 96 1.40 -1.47 19.16
N CYS A 97 2.08 -2.23 20.02
CA CYS A 97 3.34 -1.82 20.65
C CYS A 97 4.60 -2.46 20.04
N ALA A 98 4.49 -3.24 18.96
CA ALA A 98 5.65 -3.90 18.37
C ALA A 98 6.68 -2.88 17.86
N ASN A 99 7.98 -3.11 18.06
CA ASN A 99 9.03 -2.21 17.62
C ASN A 99 9.18 -2.23 16.10
N THR A 100 8.31 -1.49 15.38
CA THR A 100 8.42 -1.32 13.93
C THR A 100 7.69 -0.08 13.40
N ALA A 101 8.25 0.53 12.34
CA ALA A 101 7.57 1.59 11.57
C ALA A 101 6.40 1.05 10.71
N THR A 102 6.42 -0.23 10.35
CA THR A 102 5.36 -0.87 9.52
C THR A 102 3.98 -0.88 10.16
N ARG A 103 3.84 -0.42 11.41
CA ARG A 103 2.53 -0.12 12.02
C ARG A 103 1.66 0.81 11.16
N GLY A 104 2.27 1.69 10.36
CA GLY A 104 1.54 2.46 9.35
C GLY A 104 0.75 1.54 8.41
N LEU A 105 1.43 0.57 7.78
CA LEU A 105 0.82 -0.44 6.93
C LEU A 105 -0.18 -1.36 7.66
N ILE A 106 0.17 -1.77 8.89
CA ILE A 106 -0.63 -2.72 9.67
C ILE A 106 -1.97 -2.09 10.10
N PHE A 107 -1.99 -0.81 10.49
CA PHE A 107 -3.16 -0.19 11.12
C PHE A 107 -3.86 0.87 10.27
N TRP A 108 -3.16 1.63 9.41
CA TRP A 108 -3.77 2.76 8.70
C TRP A 108 -4.87 2.30 7.73
N TYR A 109 -4.54 1.43 6.79
CA TYR A 109 -5.46 0.95 5.76
C TYR A 109 -6.72 0.28 6.33
N PRO A 110 -6.62 -0.72 7.24
CA PRO A 110 -7.82 -1.34 7.80
C PRO A 110 -8.62 -0.38 8.67
N LEU A 111 -7.99 0.56 9.39
CA LEU A 111 -8.70 1.61 10.11
C LEU A 111 -9.53 2.47 9.15
N ALA A 112 -8.90 3.01 8.11
CA ALA A 112 -9.55 3.87 7.13
C ALA A 112 -10.73 3.16 6.44
N LEU A 113 -10.52 1.94 5.95
CA LEU A 113 -11.57 1.15 5.30
C LEU A 113 -12.72 0.80 6.24
N SER A 114 -12.43 0.44 7.49
CA SER A 114 -13.47 0.15 8.49
C SER A 114 -14.36 1.36 8.79
N ARG A 115 -13.84 2.58 8.61
CA ARG A 115 -14.59 3.83 8.87
C ARG A 115 -15.64 4.14 7.81
N LEU A 116 -15.50 3.57 6.61
CA LEU A 116 -16.46 3.70 5.52
C LEU A 116 -17.79 2.96 5.77
N LEU A 117 -17.81 1.99 6.70
CA LEU A 117 -19.03 1.28 7.08
C LEU A 117 -19.68 1.88 8.34
N PRO A 118 -21.03 1.92 8.41
CA PRO A 118 -21.75 2.37 9.60
C PRO A 118 -21.75 1.31 10.72
N LEU A 119 -20.59 1.09 11.36
CA LEU A 119 -20.45 0.15 12.48
C LEU A 119 -20.87 0.80 13.81
N GLN A 120 -21.67 0.09 14.62
CA GLN A 120 -22.13 0.56 15.94
C GLN A 120 -21.04 0.50 17.03
N ASP A 121 -20.15 -0.48 16.99
CA ASP A 121 -19.08 -0.67 17.98
C ASP A 121 -17.70 -0.63 17.31
N ARG A 122 -17.17 0.57 17.07
CA ARG A 122 -15.83 0.76 16.48
C ARG A 122 -14.71 0.85 17.50
N ALA A 123 -15.04 1.01 18.79
CA ALA A 123 -14.08 1.37 19.82
C ALA A 123 -12.92 0.37 19.91
N HIS A 124 -13.20 -0.93 19.79
CA HIS A 124 -12.17 -1.97 19.83
C HIS A 124 -11.17 -1.88 18.65
N LEU A 125 -11.66 -1.63 17.43
CA LEU A 125 -10.82 -1.45 16.25
C LEU A 125 -9.95 -0.19 16.38
N GLU A 126 -10.57 0.87 16.87
CA GLU A 126 -10.00 2.19 17.07
C GLU A 126 -8.94 2.21 18.17
N ASN A 127 -9.11 1.42 19.22
CA ASN A 127 -8.16 1.30 20.33
C ASN A 127 -6.79 0.78 19.86
N GLY A 128 -6.76 -0.27 19.05
CA GLY A 128 -5.52 -0.85 18.52
C GLY A 128 -4.72 0.16 17.69
N ALA A 129 -5.40 0.88 16.79
CA ALA A 129 -4.78 1.93 15.99
C ALA A 129 -4.31 3.13 16.81
N GLY A 130 -5.09 3.54 17.83
CA GLY A 130 -4.69 4.60 18.75
C GLY A 130 -3.46 4.23 19.60
N LEU A 131 -3.38 2.98 20.07
CA LEU A 131 -2.19 2.46 20.75
C LEU A 131 -0.97 2.43 19.81
N ALA A 132 -1.17 2.02 18.56
CA ALA A 132 -0.12 2.02 17.55
C ALA A 132 0.43 3.43 17.28
N ALA A 133 -0.45 4.44 17.12
CA ALA A 133 -0.05 5.83 16.93
C ALA A 133 0.74 6.39 18.14
N ARG A 134 0.27 6.14 19.37
CA ARG A 134 0.99 6.53 20.59
C ARG A 134 2.35 5.85 20.70
N SER A 135 2.42 4.57 20.36
CA SER A 135 3.67 3.82 20.39
C SER A 135 4.64 4.30 19.31
N LEU A 136 4.17 4.63 18.10
CA LEU A 136 5.00 5.28 17.06
C LEU A 136 5.59 6.61 17.55
N LEU A 137 4.79 7.44 18.22
CA LEU A 137 5.29 8.68 18.83
C LEU A 137 6.39 8.41 19.87
N GLY A 138 6.23 7.39 20.71
CA GLY A 138 7.25 6.99 21.70
C GLY A 138 8.56 6.46 21.10
N HIS A 139 8.52 5.93 19.88
CA HIS A 139 9.70 5.43 19.15
C HIS A 139 10.26 6.43 18.13
N PHE A 140 9.65 7.61 18.01
CA PHE A 140 10.14 8.65 17.13
C PHE A 140 11.51 9.13 17.60
N SER A 141 12.50 9.15 16.71
CA SER A 141 13.85 9.66 16.97
C SER A 141 13.95 11.13 16.53
N PRO A 142 13.96 12.11 17.46
CA PRO A 142 14.03 13.53 17.08
C PRO A 142 15.34 13.92 16.40
N ALA A 143 16.44 13.26 16.75
CA ALA A 143 17.75 13.51 16.13
C ALA A 143 17.75 13.16 14.63
N HIS A 144 16.98 12.13 14.26
CA HIS A 144 16.94 11.61 12.89
C HIS A 144 15.68 12.04 12.12
N GLY A 145 14.68 12.60 12.83
CA GLY A 145 13.41 13.03 12.27
C GLY A 145 12.56 11.88 11.72
N VAL A 146 12.69 10.66 12.26
CA VAL A 146 11.98 9.45 11.80
C VAL A 146 11.70 8.49 12.96
N VAL A 147 10.63 7.70 12.86
CA VAL A 147 10.53 6.40 13.55
C VAL A 147 11.41 5.38 12.82
N PRO A 148 12.39 4.73 13.49
CA PRO A 148 13.20 3.66 12.88
C PRO A 148 12.37 2.44 12.47
N TRP A 149 12.86 1.67 11.51
CA TRP A 149 12.15 0.50 10.97
C TRP A 149 11.84 -0.56 12.04
N GLY A 150 12.72 -0.70 13.04
CA GLY A 150 12.55 -1.54 14.22
C GLY A 150 12.90 -3.02 14.03
N ASP A 151 12.97 -3.79 15.10
CA ASP A 151 13.46 -5.18 15.11
C ASP A 151 12.35 -6.24 15.25
N ALA A 152 11.07 -5.84 15.18
CA ALA A 152 9.93 -6.73 15.41
C ALA A 152 9.85 -7.94 14.45
N PHE A 153 10.52 -7.88 13.30
CA PHE A 153 10.60 -8.99 12.32
C PHE A 153 11.99 -9.64 12.27
N GLY A 154 12.86 -9.34 13.25
CA GLY A 154 14.25 -9.75 13.30
C GLY A 154 15.16 -8.91 12.38
N GLY A 155 16.47 -8.95 12.67
CA GLY A 155 17.47 -8.14 11.99
C GLY A 155 17.70 -6.77 12.65
N PRO A 156 18.58 -5.94 12.07
CA PRO A 156 18.91 -4.62 12.62
C PRO A 156 17.74 -3.64 12.53
N GLY A 157 17.27 -3.14 13.68
CA GLY A 157 16.13 -2.21 13.76
C GLY A 157 16.48 -0.74 13.57
N ASN A 158 17.77 -0.37 13.66
CA ASN A 158 18.28 0.99 13.47
C ASN A 158 18.43 1.35 11.98
N ARG A 159 17.34 1.22 11.22
CA ARG A 159 17.29 1.49 9.79
C ARG A 159 16.19 2.47 9.41
N VAL A 160 16.38 3.16 8.29
CA VAL A 160 15.38 3.96 7.59
C VAL A 160 15.12 3.28 6.26
N ARG A 161 14.01 2.55 6.18
CA ARG A 161 13.59 1.83 4.98
C ARG A 161 12.38 2.50 4.37
N VAL A 162 12.30 2.57 3.04
CA VAL A 162 11.20 3.27 2.36
C VAL A 162 9.82 2.65 2.64
N ASP A 163 9.74 1.35 2.94
CA ASP A 163 8.51 0.68 3.39
C ASP A 163 8.11 0.99 4.85
N GLY A 164 8.93 1.75 5.57
CA GLY A 164 8.61 2.30 6.88
C GLY A 164 7.81 3.61 6.81
N ALA A 165 7.71 4.25 5.64
CA ALA A 165 7.02 5.54 5.48
C ALA A 165 5.48 5.43 5.34
N PRO A 166 4.93 4.53 4.49
CA PRO A 166 3.51 4.55 4.17
C PRO A 166 2.60 4.33 5.38
N GLY A 167 1.55 5.15 5.48
CA GLY A 167 0.53 5.00 6.51
C GLY A 167 0.93 5.52 7.90
N VAL A 168 2.21 5.80 8.18
CA VAL A 168 2.63 6.30 9.50
C VAL A 168 2.10 7.70 9.79
N ALA A 169 2.32 8.64 8.86
CA ALA A 169 1.86 10.01 9.01
C ALA A 169 0.33 10.13 9.14
N PRO A 170 -0.49 9.51 8.27
CA PRO A 170 -1.93 9.57 8.43
C PRO A 170 -2.43 8.83 9.68
N LEU A 171 -1.82 7.70 10.08
CA LEU A 171 -2.14 7.02 11.34
C LEU A 171 -1.86 7.93 12.55
N MET A 172 -0.66 8.53 12.63
CA MET A 172 -0.29 9.45 13.70
C MET A 172 -1.13 10.73 13.73
N SER A 173 -1.80 11.07 12.63
CA SER A 173 -2.66 12.26 12.52
C SER A 173 -4.13 11.97 12.81
N HIS A 174 -4.64 10.81 12.41
CA HIS A 174 -6.10 10.53 12.38
C HIS A 174 -6.52 9.32 13.23
N ALA A 175 -5.59 8.61 13.86
CA ALA A 175 -5.94 7.58 14.82
C ALA A 175 -6.66 8.20 16.06
N PRO A 176 -7.51 7.42 16.72
CA PRO A 176 -8.13 7.80 17.98
C PRO A 176 -7.09 8.14 19.04
N GLY A 177 -7.25 9.32 19.66
CA GLY A 177 -6.29 9.83 20.65
C GLY A 177 -5.02 10.44 20.06
N SER A 178 -4.93 10.63 18.73
CA SER A 178 -3.87 11.43 18.12
C SER A 178 -3.87 12.86 18.64
N THR A 179 -2.67 13.39 18.90
CA THR A 179 -2.44 14.75 19.39
C THR A 179 -1.79 15.62 18.32
N PRO A 180 -1.78 16.95 18.47
CA PRO A 180 -1.02 17.82 17.56
C PRO A 180 0.48 17.48 17.50
N GLU A 181 1.07 16.98 18.59
CA GLU A 181 2.45 16.47 18.62
C GLU A 181 2.57 15.22 17.74
N SER A 182 1.68 14.24 17.90
CA SER A 182 1.65 13.02 17.10
C SER A 182 1.56 13.34 15.61
N ALA A 183 0.63 14.20 15.20
CA ALA A 183 0.48 14.63 13.82
C ALA A 183 1.75 15.31 13.29
N ARG A 184 2.35 16.22 14.07
CA ARG A 184 3.60 16.90 13.69
C ARG A 184 4.77 15.92 13.50
N ARG A 185 4.93 14.94 14.40
CA ARG A 185 5.98 13.91 14.29
C ARG A 185 5.73 12.93 13.15
N GLY A 186 4.47 12.62 12.84
CA GLY A 186 4.11 11.87 11.63
C GLY A 186 4.56 12.59 10.35
N VAL A 187 4.29 13.89 10.25
CA VAL A 187 4.76 14.74 9.13
C VAL A 187 6.29 14.81 9.08
N GLU A 188 6.96 14.94 10.23
CA GLU A 188 8.41 14.96 10.29
C GLU A 188 9.03 13.64 9.83
N HIS A 189 8.48 12.51 10.27
CA HIS A 189 8.85 11.17 9.82
C HIS A 189 8.73 11.03 8.30
N LEU A 190 7.63 11.52 7.72
CA LEU A 190 7.42 11.49 6.28
C LEU A 190 8.46 12.33 5.54
N ARG A 191 8.70 13.57 5.98
CA ARG A 191 9.76 14.42 5.41
C ARG A 191 11.14 13.78 5.54
N GLY A 192 11.42 13.13 6.66
CA GLY A 192 12.67 12.42 6.92
C GLY A 192 12.91 11.26 5.95
N HIS A 193 11.87 10.49 5.63
CA HIS A 193 11.94 9.42 4.63
C HIS A 193 12.14 9.98 3.21
N LEU A 194 11.35 10.98 2.82
CA LEU A 194 11.44 11.55 1.47
C LEU A 194 12.81 12.16 1.19
N ARG A 195 13.44 12.82 2.16
CA ARG A 195 14.80 13.37 1.99
C ARG A 195 15.89 12.32 1.90
N ARG A 196 15.76 11.20 2.63
CA ARG A 196 16.80 10.15 2.65
C ARG A 196 16.67 9.20 1.48
N CYS A 197 15.44 8.79 1.19
CA CYS A 197 15.19 7.78 0.18
C CYS A 197 15.11 8.32 -1.26
N TRP A 198 15.12 9.64 -1.45
CA TRP A 198 15.00 10.24 -2.78
C TRP A 198 15.78 11.55 -2.90
N ASP A 199 16.76 11.57 -3.81
CA ASP A 199 17.57 12.75 -4.12
C ASP A 199 17.09 13.51 -5.37
N GLY A 200 15.95 13.10 -5.95
CA GLY A 200 15.41 13.62 -7.21
C GLY A 200 15.80 12.83 -8.45
N ARG A 201 16.73 11.88 -8.33
CA ARG A 201 17.24 11.08 -9.45
C ARG A 201 17.24 9.59 -9.14
N THR A 202 17.69 9.24 -7.94
CA THR A 202 17.93 7.88 -7.51
C THR A 202 17.17 7.59 -6.21
N LEU A 203 16.52 6.44 -6.17
CA LEU A 203 15.94 5.88 -4.97
C LEU A 203 17.05 5.21 -4.16
N VAL A 204 17.13 5.54 -2.88
CA VAL A 204 17.96 4.78 -1.92
C VAL A 204 17.02 4.19 -0.87
N PRO A 205 16.70 2.90 -0.97
CA PRO A 205 15.49 2.44 -0.30
C PRO A 205 15.77 1.97 1.15
N ASP A 206 17.05 1.79 1.55
CA ASP A 206 17.46 1.40 2.90
C ASP A 206 18.75 2.11 3.35
N HIS A 207 18.71 2.75 4.52
CA HIS A 207 19.82 3.45 5.16
C HIS A 207 19.97 3.05 6.63
N GLY A 208 21.20 3.15 7.15
CA GLY A 208 21.43 3.12 8.59
C GLY A 208 20.86 4.38 9.23
N LEU A 209 20.38 4.27 10.47
CA LEU A 209 19.78 5.40 11.18
C LEU A 209 20.77 6.57 11.38
N ASP A 210 22.03 6.27 11.69
CA ASP A 210 23.08 7.26 12.01
C ASP A 210 23.75 7.87 10.76
N ASP A 211 23.06 7.88 9.60
CA ASP A 211 23.57 8.34 8.30
C ASP A 211 24.90 7.66 7.87
N SER A 212 25.19 6.45 8.38
CA SER A 212 26.15 5.56 7.72
C SER A 212 25.62 5.26 6.32
N ALA A 213 26.50 5.36 5.31
CA ALA A 213 26.27 5.10 3.88
C ALA A 213 25.17 4.05 3.59
N PRO A 214 24.49 4.13 2.43
CA PRO A 214 23.47 3.14 2.02
C PRO A 214 23.88 1.74 2.46
N VAL A 215 23.03 1.08 3.27
CA VAL A 215 23.42 -0.20 3.91
C VAL A 215 23.57 -1.32 2.87
N SER A 216 23.21 -1.03 1.63
CA SER A 216 23.53 -1.83 0.46
C SER A 216 24.27 -0.97 -0.57
N GLU A 217 25.44 -1.45 -1.04
CA GLU A 217 25.62 -1.45 -2.50
C GLU A 217 24.38 -2.15 -3.04
N ALA A 218 23.48 -1.39 -3.67
CA ALA A 218 22.18 -1.78 -4.22
C ALA A 218 21.77 -3.22 -3.89
N ALA A 219 20.80 -3.43 -2.99
CA ALA A 219 20.11 -4.70 -3.00
C ALA A 219 19.51 -4.75 -4.42
N PRO A 220 19.99 -5.60 -5.35
CA PRO A 220 19.63 -5.47 -6.76
C PRO A 220 18.14 -5.78 -7.03
N TYR A 221 17.37 -5.95 -5.95
CA TYR A 221 16.15 -6.74 -5.85
C TYR A 221 15.05 -6.03 -5.05
N TRP A 222 14.89 -4.71 -5.20
CA TRP A 222 13.76 -4.02 -4.56
C TRP A 222 12.92 -3.15 -5.49
N SER A 223 12.33 -3.83 -6.49
CA SER A 223 11.22 -3.35 -7.33
C SER A 223 10.15 -2.54 -6.60
N ARG A 224 9.78 -2.92 -5.36
CA ARG A 224 8.73 -2.23 -4.58
C ARG A 224 9.18 -0.89 -3.98
N GLY A 225 10.48 -0.61 -3.88
CA GLY A 225 10.95 0.60 -3.21
C GLY A 225 10.40 1.88 -3.85
N ARG A 226 10.33 1.92 -5.19
CA ARG A 226 9.70 3.01 -5.93
C ARG A 226 8.22 3.14 -5.60
N ALA A 227 7.48 2.03 -5.57
CA ALA A 227 6.06 2.03 -5.30
C ALA A 227 5.74 2.56 -3.89
N TRP A 228 6.55 2.18 -2.89
CA TRP A 228 6.46 2.73 -1.54
C TRP A 228 6.82 4.21 -1.48
N LEU A 229 7.82 4.65 -2.23
CA LEU A 229 8.17 6.06 -2.34
C LEU A 229 7.02 6.88 -2.94
N VAL A 230 6.39 6.41 -4.01
CA VAL A 230 5.20 7.06 -4.61
C VAL A 230 4.05 7.13 -3.59
N THR A 231 3.86 6.09 -2.79
CA THR A 231 2.86 6.08 -1.70
C THR A 231 3.17 7.16 -0.66
N ALA A 232 4.43 7.28 -0.23
CA ALA A 232 4.86 8.32 0.71
C ALA A 232 4.70 9.74 0.13
N PHE A 233 4.94 9.93 -1.18
CA PHE A 233 4.66 11.20 -1.84
C PHE A 233 3.16 11.51 -1.90
N ALA A 234 2.31 10.51 -2.16
CA ALA A 234 0.86 10.68 -2.13
C ALA A 234 0.40 11.16 -0.73
N ASP A 235 0.87 10.50 0.34
CA ASP A 235 0.61 10.91 1.72
C ASP A 235 1.12 12.35 1.98
N ALA A 236 2.30 12.71 1.46
CA ALA A 236 2.91 14.02 1.69
C ALA A 236 2.16 15.15 0.98
N VAL A 237 1.68 14.92 -0.25
CA VAL A 237 0.86 15.89 -0.97
C VAL A 237 -0.51 16.03 -0.30
N GLY A 238 -1.14 14.91 0.08
CA GLY A 238 -2.44 14.92 0.76
C GLY A 238 -2.42 15.65 2.11
N LEU A 239 -1.32 15.52 2.86
CA LEU A 239 -1.11 16.23 4.13
C LEU A 239 -0.56 17.66 3.97
N GLY A 240 -0.37 18.15 2.73
CA GLY A 240 0.19 19.50 2.47
C GLY A 240 1.65 19.66 2.89
N VAL A 241 2.39 18.56 3.02
CA VAL A 241 3.80 18.52 3.42
C VAL A 241 4.73 18.89 2.26
N ILE A 242 4.36 18.45 1.05
CA ILE A 242 5.06 18.69 -0.21
C ILE A 242 4.10 19.36 -1.18
N SER A 243 4.61 20.34 -1.94
CA SER A 243 3.82 20.97 -3.01
C SER A 243 3.58 19.99 -4.16
N PRO A 244 2.39 19.96 -4.76
CA PRO A 244 2.14 19.26 -6.03
C PRO A 244 3.14 19.59 -7.16
N GLN A 245 3.81 20.75 -7.11
CA GLN A 245 4.82 21.16 -8.08
C GLN A 245 6.27 20.90 -7.62
N ASP A 246 6.47 20.11 -6.57
CA ASP A 246 7.82 19.80 -6.08
C ASP A 246 8.64 19.07 -7.18
N PRO A 247 9.85 19.55 -7.51
CA PRO A 247 10.69 18.92 -8.53
C PRO A 247 10.98 17.44 -8.26
N PHE A 248 11.08 17.05 -6.99
CA PHE A 248 11.29 15.65 -6.61
C PHE A 248 10.12 14.76 -6.98
N LEU A 249 8.89 15.25 -6.81
CA LEU A 249 7.69 14.55 -7.25
C LEU A 249 7.66 14.41 -8.77
N THR A 250 8.02 15.48 -9.49
CA THR A 250 8.01 15.51 -10.96
C THR A 250 9.00 14.49 -11.55
N GLY A 251 10.21 14.39 -10.98
CA GLY A 251 11.20 13.39 -11.37
C GLY A 251 10.71 11.96 -11.14
N LEU A 252 9.99 11.72 -10.04
CA LEU A 252 9.45 10.41 -9.71
C LEU A 252 8.33 9.97 -10.67
N LEU A 253 7.47 10.89 -11.13
CA LEU A 253 6.32 10.56 -11.99
C LEU A 253 6.65 10.30 -13.48
N SER A 254 7.94 10.28 -13.85
CA SER A 254 8.37 9.99 -15.22
C SER A 254 7.74 8.71 -15.78
N THR A 255 7.10 8.81 -16.96
CA THR A 255 6.33 7.74 -17.62
C THR A 255 7.19 6.62 -18.22
N ARG A 256 8.51 6.68 -18.07
CA ARG A 256 9.46 5.72 -18.66
C ARG A 256 9.62 4.43 -17.86
N ALA A 257 9.17 4.41 -16.61
CA ALA A 257 9.20 3.19 -15.80
C ALA A 257 8.22 2.13 -16.39
N PRO A 258 8.60 0.84 -16.39
CA PRO A 258 7.72 -0.24 -16.85
C PRO A 258 6.40 -0.25 -16.05
N LEU A 259 5.34 -0.79 -16.65
CA LEU A 259 4.04 -0.92 -15.98
C LEU A 259 4.06 -2.00 -14.90
N VAL A 260 4.80 -3.09 -15.15
CA VAL A 260 5.15 -4.11 -14.16
C VAL A 260 6.67 -4.13 -14.05
N PRO A 261 7.27 -3.67 -12.94
CA PRO A 261 8.72 -3.66 -12.79
C PRO A 261 9.26 -5.08 -12.68
N CYS A 262 10.47 -5.30 -13.18
CA CYS A 262 11.21 -6.53 -12.89
C CYS A 262 11.56 -6.57 -11.41
N ALA A 263 11.49 -7.76 -10.80
CA ALA A 263 11.90 -7.99 -9.42
C ALA A 263 13.39 -7.71 -9.21
N GLU A 264 14.19 -7.88 -10.27
CA GLU A 264 15.62 -7.60 -10.31
C GLU A 264 15.91 -6.45 -11.28
N GLU A 265 16.64 -5.42 -10.83
CA GLU A 265 17.04 -4.30 -11.70
C GLU A 265 18.08 -4.72 -12.75
N ALA A 266 18.80 -5.82 -12.53
CA ALA A 266 19.88 -6.33 -13.39
C ALA A 266 19.43 -7.19 -14.59
N GLY A 267 18.13 -7.17 -14.96
CA GLY A 267 17.64 -7.82 -16.18
C GLY A 267 17.03 -9.22 -15.98
N GLY A 268 16.55 -9.55 -14.78
CA GLY A 268 15.71 -10.73 -14.58
C GLY A 268 14.37 -10.60 -15.32
N LEU A 269 13.86 -11.72 -15.86
CA LEU A 269 12.56 -11.77 -16.56
C LEU A 269 11.35 -11.81 -15.59
N ALA A 270 11.59 -12.03 -14.30
CA ALA A 270 10.52 -12.13 -13.30
C ALA A 270 9.99 -10.74 -12.96
N GLY A 271 8.68 -10.55 -13.12
CA GLY A 271 7.99 -9.33 -12.71
C GLY A 271 7.77 -9.24 -11.20
N ASP A 272 7.34 -8.06 -10.75
CA ASP A 272 6.76 -7.85 -9.43
C ASP A 272 5.42 -7.12 -9.58
N THR A 273 4.36 -7.90 -9.75
CA THR A 273 2.99 -7.40 -9.85
C THR A 273 2.50 -6.76 -8.55
N GLY A 274 3.09 -7.11 -7.40
CA GLY A 274 2.83 -6.44 -6.13
C GLY A 274 3.34 -5.00 -6.13
N ALA A 275 4.56 -4.76 -6.64
CA ALA A 275 5.08 -3.41 -6.82
C ALA A 275 4.19 -2.56 -7.74
N ALA A 276 3.75 -3.14 -8.85
CA ALA A 276 2.84 -2.48 -9.79
C ALA A 276 1.50 -2.11 -9.14
N ALA A 277 0.89 -3.02 -8.37
CA ALA A 277 -0.37 -2.78 -7.67
C ALA A 277 -0.25 -1.63 -6.66
N ILE A 278 0.84 -1.61 -5.87
CA ILE A 278 1.13 -0.52 -4.92
C ILE A 278 1.27 0.82 -5.67
N GLU A 279 2.05 0.87 -6.75
CA GLU A 279 2.24 2.09 -7.53
C GLU A 279 0.91 2.59 -8.12
N ALA A 280 0.08 1.70 -8.65
CA ALA A 280 -1.22 2.06 -9.19
C ALA A 280 -2.16 2.69 -8.14
N ALA A 281 -2.29 2.08 -6.97
CA ALA A 281 -3.10 2.61 -5.88
C ALA A 281 -2.59 3.99 -5.42
N ALA A 282 -1.27 4.13 -5.26
CA ALA A 282 -0.64 5.37 -4.86
C ALA A 282 -0.81 6.50 -5.91
N LEU A 283 -0.75 6.17 -7.21
CA LEU A 283 -0.96 7.13 -8.29
C LEU A 283 -2.41 7.63 -8.37
N LEU A 284 -3.41 6.76 -8.11
CA LEU A 284 -4.81 7.18 -8.01
C LEU A 284 -5.01 8.16 -6.85
N ARG A 285 -4.47 7.84 -5.67
CA ARG A 285 -4.49 8.71 -4.49
C ARG A 285 -3.79 10.04 -4.75
N LEU A 286 -2.60 10.00 -5.32
CA LEU A 286 -1.84 11.19 -5.66
C LEU A 286 -2.62 12.08 -6.63
N ALA A 287 -3.21 11.50 -7.69
CA ALA A 287 -3.96 12.26 -8.67
C ALA A 287 -5.18 12.99 -8.08
N ASP A 288 -5.79 12.45 -7.02
CA ASP A 288 -6.86 13.12 -6.28
C ASP A 288 -6.36 14.39 -5.57
N HIS A 289 -5.15 14.34 -5.01
CA HIS A 289 -4.52 15.48 -4.34
C HIS A 289 -3.91 16.51 -5.30
N LEU A 290 -3.55 16.09 -6.53
CA LEU A 290 -3.00 16.97 -7.55
C LEU A 290 -4.09 17.85 -8.16
N ARG A 291 -4.10 19.14 -7.79
CA ARG A 291 -5.01 20.15 -8.36
C ARG A 291 -4.60 20.66 -9.75
N THR A 292 -3.38 20.34 -10.21
CA THR A 292 -2.88 20.73 -11.52
C THR A 292 -3.36 19.71 -12.58
N PRO A 293 -4.14 20.13 -13.60
CA PRO A 293 -4.80 19.20 -14.52
C PRO A 293 -3.85 18.21 -15.23
N GLY A 294 -2.67 18.66 -15.67
CA GLY A 294 -1.72 17.81 -16.41
C GLY A 294 -1.14 16.66 -15.57
N TYR A 295 -0.50 16.96 -14.45
CA TYR A 295 0.11 15.92 -13.60
C TYR A 295 -0.92 14.96 -13.00
N ALA A 296 -2.10 15.47 -12.63
CA ALA A 296 -3.19 14.64 -12.14
C ALA A 296 -3.68 13.67 -13.23
N GLN A 297 -3.79 14.14 -14.47
CA GLN A 297 -4.16 13.30 -15.61
C GLN A 297 -3.09 12.24 -15.89
N ASP A 298 -1.81 12.62 -15.96
CA ASP A 298 -0.71 11.68 -16.20
C ASP A 298 -0.65 10.57 -15.13
N ALA A 299 -0.83 10.93 -13.86
CA ALA A 299 -0.87 9.98 -12.76
C ALA A 299 -2.06 9.01 -12.89
N ARG A 300 -3.26 9.52 -13.20
CA ARG A 300 -4.44 8.66 -13.46
C ARG A 300 -4.20 7.74 -14.64
N GLU A 301 -3.78 8.27 -15.78
CA GLU A 301 -3.56 7.49 -17.00
C GLU A 301 -2.54 6.37 -16.77
N ARG A 302 -1.43 6.66 -16.08
CA ARG A 302 -0.45 5.64 -15.70
C ARG A 302 -1.08 4.59 -14.78
N ALA A 303 -1.81 5.00 -13.74
CA ALA A 303 -2.48 4.06 -12.83
C ALA A 303 -3.44 3.14 -13.59
N TYR A 304 -4.29 3.70 -14.46
CA TYR A 304 -5.21 2.93 -15.30
C TYR A 304 -4.46 1.93 -16.19
N ARG A 305 -3.37 2.35 -16.84
CA ARG A 305 -2.57 1.44 -17.67
C ARG A 305 -1.99 0.28 -16.87
N ILE A 306 -1.46 0.55 -15.67
CA ILE A 306 -0.96 -0.51 -14.78
C ILE A 306 -2.09 -1.46 -14.41
N ILE A 307 -3.23 -0.96 -13.93
CA ILE A 307 -4.37 -1.78 -13.48
C ILE A 307 -4.91 -2.64 -14.63
N ARG A 308 -5.07 -2.06 -15.82
CA ARG A 308 -5.48 -2.80 -17.03
C ARG A 308 -4.51 -3.93 -17.32
N THR A 309 -3.20 -3.67 -17.29
CA THR A 309 -2.17 -4.70 -17.48
C THR A 309 -2.28 -5.82 -16.43
N LEU A 310 -2.44 -5.48 -15.15
CA LEU A 310 -2.57 -6.48 -14.09
C LEU A 310 -3.82 -7.34 -14.25
N VAL A 311 -4.97 -6.72 -14.56
CA VAL A 311 -6.24 -7.42 -14.74
C VAL A 311 -6.23 -8.33 -15.97
N GLU A 312 -5.67 -7.86 -17.09
CA GLU A 312 -5.68 -8.61 -18.36
C GLU A 312 -4.65 -9.74 -18.41
N TRP A 313 -3.48 -9.56 -17.77
CA TRP A 313 -2.33 -10.43 -17.99
C TRP A 313 -1.76 -11.08 -16.74
N CYS A 314 -2.12 -10.63 -15.54
CA CYS A 314 -1.50 -11.10 -14.29
C CYS A 314 -2.48 -11.70 -13.28
N MET A 315 -3.77 -11.40 -13.38
CA MET A 315 -4.78 -12.07 -12.56
C MET A 315 -4.88 -13.55 -12.94
N ALA A 316 -5.02 -14.41 -11.93
CA ALA A 316 -5.27 -15.83 -12.13
C ALA A 316 -6.54 -16.05 -12.99
N PRO A 317 -6.60 -17.11 -13.82
CA PRO A 317 -7.74 -17.35 -14.71
C PRO A 317 -9.10 -17.49 -13.99
N ASP A 318 -9.08 -17.94 -12.73
CA ASP A 318 -10.26 -18.05 -11.87
C ASP A 318 -10.61 -16.73 -11.13
N GLY A 319 -9.91 -15.65 -11.49
CA GLY A 319 -9.97 -14.33 -10.85
C GLY A 319 -9.41 -14.31 -9.42
N GLY A 320 -8.79 -15.40 -8.94
CA GLY A 320 -8.58 -15.65 -7.52
C GLY A 320 -7.44 -14.91 -6.83
N GLY A 321 -6.62 -14.16 -7.56
CA GLY A 321 -5.46 -13.45 -7.04
C GLY A 321 -4.53 -12.93 -8.13
N LEU A 322 -3.60 -12.06 -7.77
CA LEU A 322 -2.61 -11.46 -8.66
C LEU A 322 -1.33 -12.31 -8.66
N THR A 323 -1.03 -12.95 -9.80
CA THR A 323 0.15 -13.81 -9.96
C THR A 323 1.34 -13.03 -10.52
N GLY A 324 2.52 -13.67 -10.64
CA GLY A 324 3.71 -13.03 -11.23
C GLY A 324 4.39 -12.00 -10.33
N GLY A 325 4.13 -12.04 -9.02
CA GLY A 325 4.81 -11.23 -8.02
C GLY A 325 6.16 -11.83 -7.62
N SER A 326 6.90 -11.07 -6.83
CA SER A 326 8.17 -11.53 -6.25
C SER A 326 8.30 -11.12 -4.79
N TYR A 327 8.98 -11.95 -3.99
CA TYR A 327 9.18 -11.72 -2.57
C TYR A 327 10.59 -12.10 -2.14
N ASP A 328 11.32 -11.10 -1.63
CA ASP A 328 12.63 -11.30 -1.00
C ASP A 328 12.44 -11.88 0.41
N THR A 329 12.89 -13.13 0.57
CA THR A 329 12.83 -13.85 1.85
C THR A 329 14.23 -13.96 2.44
N ARG A 330 14.32 -14.38 3.72
CA ARG A 330 15.63 -14.72 4.32
C ARG A 330 16.39 -15.83 3.58
N GLN A 331 15.71 -16.60 2.73
CA GLN A 331 16.28 -17.69 1.94
C GLN A 331 16.59 -17.25 0.49
N GLY A 332 16.34 -15.98 0.15
CA GLY A 332 16.50 -15.42 -1.19
C GLY A 332 15.17 -15.04 -1.84
N LEU A 333 15.28 -14.54 -3.08
CA LEU A 333 14.15 -14.08 -3.88
C LEU A 333 13.30 -15.26 -4.36
N VAL A 334 12.01 -15.21 -4.04
CA VAL A 334 10.98 -16.13 -4.56
C VAL A 334 10.17 -15.36 -5.61
N THR A 335 10.06 -15.91 -6.82
CA THR A 335 9.37 -15.26 -7.96
C THR A 335 8.15 -16.07 -8.40
N GLY A 336 7.27 -15.45 -9.19
CA GLY A 336 6.05 -16.11 -9.69
C GLY A 336 4.98 -16.32 -8.62
N VAL A 337 5.02 -15.54 -7.54
CA VAL A 337 4.11 -15.69 -6.39
C VAL A 337 2.85 -14.85 -6.56
N GLU A 338 1.78 -15.30 -5.92
CA GLU A 338 0.67 -14.46 -5.49
C GLU A 338 0.97 -13.92 -4.08
N SER A 339 0.66 -12.66 -3.83
CA SER A 339 1.00 -12.00 -2.57
C SER A 339 -0.16 -11.17 -2.05
N VAL A 340 -0.36 -11.21 -0.73
CA VAL A 340 -1.49 -10.53 -0.10
C VAL A 340 -1.43 -9.00 -0.27
N TRP A 341 -0.23 -8.42 -0.35
CA TRP A 341 -0.08 -6.99 -0.62
C TRP A 341 -0.45 -6.66 -2.07
N GLY A 342 -0.06 -7.50 -3.04
CA GLY A 342 -0.45 -7.32 -4.44
C GLY A 342 -1.96 -7.38 -4.62
N ASP A 343 -2.60 -8.38 -4.01
CA ASP A 343 -4.07 -8.51 -4.02
C ASP A 343 -4.74 -7.31 -3.35
N PHE A 344 -4.26 -6.89 -2.18
CA PHE A 344 -4.82 -5.76 -1.44
C PHE A 344 -4.78 -4.47 -2.25
N PHE A 345 -3.61 -4.08 -2.78
CA PHE A 345 -3.49 -2.81 -3.49
C PHE A 345 -4.20 -2.82 -4.85
N LEU A 346 -4.30 -3.98 -5.51
CA LEU A 346 -5.14 -4.11 -6.71
C LEU A 346 -6.63 -3.97 -6.36
N ALA A 347 -7.10 -4.65 -5.31
CA ALA A 347 -8.48 -4.52 -4.84
C ALA A 347 -8.81 -3.08 -4.45
N LEU A 348 -7.89 -2.41 -3.74
CA LEU A 348 -8.04 -1.02 -3.34
C LEU A 348 -8.16 -0.11 -4.56
N ALA A 349 -7.26 -0.23 -5.53
CA ALA A 349 -7.29 0.57 -6.75
C ALA A 349 -8.57 0.34 -7.58
N LEU A 350 -9.03 -0.91 -7.67
CA LEU A 350 -10.29 -1.25 -8.35
C LEU A 350 -11.51 -0.67 -7.61
N ALA A 351 -11.53 -0.73 -6.28
CA ALA A 351 -12.59 -0.15 -5.46
C ALA A 351 -12.62 1.39 -5.56
N VAL A 352 -11.46 2.04 -5.71
CA VAL A 352 -11.37 3.48 -5.98
C VAL A 352 -11.90 3.83 -7.37
N ILE A 353 -11.53 3.08 -8.41
CA ILE A 353 -12.06 3.29 -9.78
C ILE A 353 -13.57 3.07 -9.82
N GLU A 354 -14.06 2.10 -9.06
CA GLU A 354 -15.49 1.78 -8.99
C GLU A 354 -16.28 2.77 -8.12
N GLY A 355 -15.62 3.52 -7.25
CA GLY A 355 -16.24 4.56 -6.40
C GLY A 355 -16.74 4.05 -5.05
N SER A 356 -16.52 2.78 -4.69
CA SER A 356 -16.85 2.24 -3.36
C SER A 356 -15.84 2.64 -2.27
N VAL A 357 -14.64 3.08 -2.65
CA VAL A 357 -13.63 3.62 -1.74
C VAL A 357 -13.17 4.99 -2.24
N PRO A 358 -13.18 6.04 -1.40
CA PRO A 358 -12.62 7.35 -1.77
C PRO A 358 -11.10 7.27 -1.98
N ALA A 359 -10.59 7.94 -3.02
CA ALA A 359 -9.16 7.93 -3.36
C ALA A 359 -8.27 8.58 -2.27
N ASP A 360 -8.79 9.53 -1.49
CA ASP A 360 -8.06 10.27 -0.46
C ASP A 360 -7.92 9.51 0.86
N GLN A 361 -8.78 8.51 1.10
CA GLN A 361 -8.88 7.86 2.41
C GLN A 361 -7.94 6.68 2.63
N CYS A 362 -7.32 6.10 1.60
CA CYS A 362 -6.53 4.87 1.73
C CYS A 362 -5.21 4.95 0.98
#